data_AF-A0A8T7J3T3-F1
#
_entry.id   AF-A0A8T7J3T3-F1
#
_cell.length_a   1.000
_cell.length_b   1.000
_cell.length_c   1.000
_cell.angle_alpha   90.00
_cell.angle_beta   90.00
_cell.angle_gamma   90.00
#
_symmetry.space_group_name_H-M   'P 1'
#
loop_
_entity.id
_entity.type
_entity.pdbx_description
1 polymer ?
#
loop_
_entity_poly.entity_id
_entity_poly.type
_entity_poly.pdbx_seq_one_letter_code
_entity_poly.pdbx_strand_id
1 'polypeptide(L)'
;MKRLVIGFSFILMVVSNLGSATELDDMITAKVQQPEVLSQGQTLFEQICASCHGKDLTGGSGFNLKDAEWVHGSKPSQIINNVKTGFMNAGMPGFGAVFTEPQLQSIVAYILSKREGWSDLTYKLYQLDDENDKDITEDKLIKTGSLPKGLADYSIPEIQHYFIEFEGDFYAPTDIDSQIWLEWGFPHEVNMYVDGEQVERTGSPWYPTWRLKRGKQHLRITYRSGTTKPQQRNLVMLGTTLDLKVKLFAVSSRAKAILEGKKYEVKAESETVIQRKRIHELPPFSISVGLPSKMNYAFNTKSCSIVGLWQGELLNIGPNIAGRGEDPSLPLGEWVFKYPLEVAQATESSCKYLGYQLVNGEPHFSYQVDGRVYRMFAESSSNNSINFNLRSESKHQLTMSLPMSEKVSWTINNKKITELKTSVTMTNQLIITAQIQ
;
A
#
# COMPACT_ATOMS: atom_id res chain seq x y z
N MET A 1 -85.52 -5.48 -5.77
CA MET A 1 -84.14 -5.51 -5.23
C MET A 1 -83.15 -5.55 -6.39
N LYS A 2 -82.50 -4.43 -6.72
CA LYS A 2 -81.34 -4.40 -7.62
C LYS A 2 -80.18 -3.85 -6.78
N ARG A 3 -79.21 -4.69 -6.44
CA ARG A 3 -78.01 -4.27 -5.69
C ARG A 3 -76.97 -3.75 -6.68
N LEU A 4 -76.61 -2.49 -6.50
CA LEU A 4 -75.50 -1.80 -7.12
C LEU A 4 -74.20 -2.32 -6.48
N VAL A 5 -73.27 -2.84 -7.28
CA VAL A 5 -71.92 -3.22 -6.82
C VAL A 5 -70.96 -2.14 -7.32
N ILE A 6 -70.43 -1.33 -6.40
CA ILE A 6 -69.38 -0.35 -6.66
C ILE A 6 -68.05 -1.05 -6.36
N GLY A 7 -67.27 -1.33 -7.40
CA GLY A 7 -65.89 -1.82 -7.25
C GLY A 7 -64.94 -0.65 -7.02
N PHE A 8 -64.34 -0.57 -5.82
CA PHE A 8 -63.21 0.31 -5.57
C PHE A 8 -61.93 -0.36 -6.10
N SER A 9 -61.37 0.19 -7.17
CA SER A 9 -60.05 -0.19 -7.67
C SER A 9 -58.99 0.52 -6.82
N PHE A 10 -58.30 -0.23 -5.97
CA PHE A 10 -57.09 0.23 -5.28
C PHE A 10 -55.92 0.11 -6.27
N ILE A 11 -55.55 1.22 -6.91
CA ILE A 11 -54.29 1.32 -7.65
C ILE A 11 -53.18 1.47 -6.60
N LEU A 12 -52.44 0.38 -6.38
CA LEU A 12 -51.21 0.41 -5.60
C LEU A 12 -50.13 1.12 -6.44
N MET A 13 -49.90 2.40 -6.18
CA MET A 13 -48.79 3.16 -6.74
C MET A 13 -47.49 2.61 -6.14
N VAL A 14 -46.80 1.75 -6.88
CA VAL A 14 -45.41 1.38 -6.58
C VAL A 14 -44.54 2.58 -6.94
N VAL A 15 -44.16 3.38 -5.94
CA VAL A 15 -43.19 4.46 -6.12
C VAL A 15 -41.83 3.82 -6.41
N SER A 16 -41.33 3.99 -7.63
CA SER A 16 -40.04 3.49 -8.07
C SER A 16 -38.90 4.25 -7.38
N ASN A 17 -38.28 3.63 -6.38
CA ASN A 17 -37.19 4.21 -5.57
C ASN A 17 -35.80 4.12 -6.26
N LEU A 18 -35.75 3.83 -7.56
CA LEU A 18 -34.51 3.61 -8.31
C LEU A 18 -33.73 4.91 -8.59
N GLY A 19 -34.41 6.05 -8.73
CA GLY A 19 -33.75 7.33 -9.05
C GLY A 19 -32.87 7.89 -7.93
N SER A 20 -33.33 7.78 -6.67
CA SER A 20 -32.66 8.40 -5.52
C SER A 20 -31.31 7.74 -5.16
N ALA A 21 -31.19 6.42 -5.36
CA ALA A 21 -29.94 5.70 -5.07
C ALA A 21 -28.84 6.02 -6.08
N THR A 22 -29.20 6.09 -7.38
CA THR A 22 -28.25 6.47 -8.44
C THR A 22 -27.77 7.91 -8.28
N GLU A 23 -28.66 8.85 -7.97
CA GLU A 23 -28.28 10.24 -7.70
C GLU A 23 -27.32 10.37 -6.49
N LEU A 24 -27.56 9.58 -5.43
CA LEU A 24 -26.67 9.53 -4.26
C LEU A 24 -25.30 8.95 -4.63
N ASP A 25 -25.27 7.88 -5.42
CA ASP A 25 -24.04 7.24 -5.89
C ASP A 25 -23.20 8.22 -6.72
N ASP A 26 -23.82 8.92 -7.68
CA ASP A 26 -23.14 9.89 -8.53
C ASP A 26 -22.61 11.07 -7.72
N MET A 27 -23.41 11.58 -6.78
CA MET A 27 -23.00 12.67 -5.89
C MET A 27 -21.78 12.29 -5.03
N ILE A 28 -21.76 11.10 -4.43
CA ILE A 28 -20.62 10.66 -3.61
C ILE A 28 -19.40 10.39 -4.47
N THR A 29 -19.59 9.82 -5.66
CA THR A 29 -18.50 9.60 -6.62
C THR A 29 -17.85 10.92 -7.01
N ALA A 30 -18.62 11.98 -7.23
CA ALA A 30 -18.09 13.33 -7.50
C ALA A 30 -17.30 13.92 -6.32
N LYS A 31 -17.62 13.53 -5.07
CA LYS A 31 -16.90 13.96 -3.87
C LYS A 31 -15.51 13.33 -3.72
N VAL A 32 -15.23 12.22 -4.40
CA VAL A 32 -13.93 11.52 -4.36
C VAL A 32 -12.76 12.41 -4.82
N GLN A 33 -13.04 13.48 -5.56
CA GLN A 33 -12.03 14.43 -6.04
C GLN A 33 -11.98 15.74 -5.23
N GLN A 34 -12.73 15.85 -4.13
CA GLN A 34 -12.82 17.09 -3.32
C GLN A 34 -11.91 16.98 -2.09
N PRO A 35 -10.75 17.69 -2.06
CA PRO A 35 -9.74 17.51 -1.00
C PRO A 35 -10.31 17.72 0.41
N GLU A 36 -11.24 18.64 0.56
CA GLU A 36 -11.80 19.00 1.88
C GLU A 36 -12.74 17.91 2.39
N VAL A 37 -13.49 17.28 1.48
CA VAL A 37 -14.33 16.12 1.80
C VAL A 37 -13.46 14.92 2.16
N LEU A 38 -12.37 14.70 1.42
CA LEU A 38 -11.44 13.60 1.70
C LEU A 38 -10.72 13.79 3.04
N SER A 39 -10.27 15.02 3.36
CA SER A 39 -9.61 15.34 4.63
C SER A 39 -10.55 15.13 5.82
N GLN A 40 -11.80 15.59 5.69
CA GLN A 40 -12.83 15.35 6.71
C GLN A 40 -13.13 13.84 6.84
N GLY A 41 -13.30 13.14 5.72
CA GLY A 41 -13.57 11.71 5.69
C GLY A 41 -12.46 10.88 6.32
N GLN A 42 -11.20 11.23 6.03
CA GLN A 42 -10.03 10.63 6.66
C GLN A 42 -10.04 10.81 8.18
N THR A 43 -10.25 12.05 8.64
CA THR A 43 -10.30 12.36 10.08
C THR A 43 -11.37 11.52 10.80
N LEU A 44 -12.57 11.42 10.22
CA LEU A 44 -13.67 10.62 10.78
C LEU A 44 -13.38 9.12 10.73
N PHE A 45 -12.77 8.64 9.64
CA PHE A 45 -12.37 7.25 9.49
C PHE A 45 -11.31 6.86 10.53
N GLU A 46 -10.31 7.70 10.76
CA GLU A 46 -9.24 7.46 11.75
C GLU A 46 -9.76 7.42 13.19
N GLN A 47 -10.82 8.14 13.50
CA GLN A 47 -11.42 8.18 14.84
C GLN A 47 -12.11 6.86 15.23
N ILE A 48 -12.75 6.16 14.28
CA ILE A 48 -13.63 5.01 14.58
C ILE A 48 -13.32 3.78 13.73
N CYS A 49 -13.11 3.93 12.43
CA CYS A 49 -13.02 2.79 11.49
C CYS A 49 -11.62 2.17 11.46
N ALA A 50 -10.57 3.00 11.60
CA ALA A 50 -9.18 2.59 11.43
C ALA A 50 -8.70 1.55 12.46
N SER A 51 -9.33 1.46 13.63
CA SER A 51 -8.99 0.44 14.63
C SER A 51 -9.24 -0.98 14.15
N CYS A 52 -10.22 -1.16 13.25
CA CYS A 52 -10.58 -2.47 12.70
C CYS A 52 -10.09 -2.64 11.27
N HIS A 53 -10.23 -1.61 10.44
CA HIS A 53 -9.92 -1.66 9.00
C HIS A 53 -8.49 -1.19 8.67
N GLY A 54 -7.69 -0.82 9.67
CA GLY A 54 -6.35 -0.27 9.49
C GLY A 54 -6.39 1.19 9.06
N LYS A 55 -5.36 1.96 9.42
CA LYS A 55 -5.25 3.39 9.02
C LYS A 55 -5.12 3.56 7.51
N ASP A 56 -4.55 2.57 6.83
CA ASP A 56 -4.34 2.53 5.38
C ASP A 56 -5.45 1.75 4.64
N LEU A 57 -6.54 1.42 5.34
CA LEU A 57 -7.67 0.64 4.83
C LEU A 57 -7.33 -0.81 4.41
N THR A 58 -6.11 -1.29 4.70
CA THR A 58 -5.66 -2.63 4.28
C THR A 58 -6.21 -3.78 5.13
N GLY A 59 -7.13 -3.47 6.05
CA GLY A 59 -7.78 -4.43 6.94
C GLY A 59 -7.08 -4.60 8.28
N GLY A 60 -7.54 -5.58 9.04
CA GLY A 60 -7.08 -5.89 10.38
C GLY A 60 -8.01 -6.93 11.00
N SER A 61 -8.70 -6.56 12.08
CA SER A 61 -9.85 -7.35 12.55
C SER A 61 -11.06 -7.20 11.63
N GLY A 62 -11.15 -6.10 10.87
CA GLY A 62 -12.11 -5.89 9.79
C GLY A 62 -11.50 -6.15 8.41
N PHE A 63 -12.37 -6.24 7.39
CA PHE A 63 -11.96 -6.48 6.00
C PHE A 63 -11.07 -5.37 5.43
N ASN A 64 -10.27 -5.71 4.44
CA ASN A 64 -9.62 -4.74 3.57
C ASN A 64 -10.70 -3.95 2.81
N LEU A 65 -10.67 -2.61 2.90
CA LEU A 65 -11.60 -1.72 2.20
C LEU A 65 -10.96 -1.02 1.00
N LYS A 66 -9.69 -1.35 0.74
CA LYS A 66 -8.89 -0.82 -0.35
C LYS A 66 -8.97 -1.71 -1.59
N ASP A 67 -9.07 -3.02 -1.43
CA ASP A 67 -8.97 -3.97 -2.55
C ASP A 67 -10.25 -4.11 -3.40
N ALA A 68 -10.20 -5.04 -4.36
CA ALA A 68 -11.27 -5.31 -5.29
C ALA A 68 -12.41 -6.17 -4.72
N GLU A 69 -12.27 -6.72 -3.50
CA GLU A 69 -13.21 -7.69 -2.95
C GLU A 69 -14.25 -7.03 -2.02
N TRP A 70 -15.45 -6.79 -2.56
CA TRP A 70 -16.54 -6.12 -1.83
C TRP A 70 -17.67 -7.10 -1.52
N VAL A 71 -17.61 -7.73 -0.35
CA VAL A 71 -18.54 -8.79 0.09
C VAL A 71 -19.99 -8.29 0.24
N HIS A 72 -20.17 -7.03 0.64
CA HIS A 72 -21.48 -6.45 0.95
C HIS A 72 -21.91 -5.35 -0.05
N GLY A 73 -21.34 -5.38 -1.25
CA GLY A 73 -21.57 -4.37 -2.28
C GLY A 73 -20.60 -3.19 -2.21
N SER A 74 -20.30 -2.63 -3.38
CA SER A 74 -19.26 -1.62 -3.59
C SER A 74 -19.80 -0.26 -4.02
N LYS A 75 -21.12 -0.11 -4.21
CA LYS A 75 -21.72 1.17 -4.58
C LYS A 75 -21.78 2.12 -3.38
N PRO A 76 -21.61 3.44 -3.57
CA PRO A 76 -21.58 4.39 -2.47
C PRO A 76 -22.79 4.29 -1.51
N SER A 77 -24.00 4.18 -2.03
CA SER A 77 -25.25 4.00 -1.28
C SER A 77 -25.28 2.70 -0.48
N GLN A 78 -24.76 1.61 -1.05
CA GLN A 78 -24.61 0.33 -0.36
C GLN A 78 -23.62 0.46 0.80
N ILE A 79 -22.47 1.08 0.57
CA ILE A 79 -21.46 1.31 1.61
C ILE A 79 -22.02 2.19 2.73
N ILE A 80 -22.73 3.28 2.41
CA ILE A 80 -23.42 4.10 3.41
C ILE A 80 -24.39 3.26 4.24
N ASN A 81 -25.22 2.45 3.60
CA ASN A 81 -26.18 1.61 4.31
C ASN A 81 -25.48 0.58 5.21
N ASN A 82 -24.39 -0.02 4.74
CA ASN A 82 -23.57 -0.96 5.50
C ASN A 82 -22.96 -0.29 6.74
N VAL A 83 -22.42 0.92 6.60
CA VAL A 83 -21.89 1.69 7.75
C VAL A 83 -23.00 2.09 8.73
N LYS A 84 -24.18 2.46 8.24
CA LYS A 84 -25.31 2.85 9.10
C LYS A 84 -25.82 1.69 9.94
N THR A 85 -26.03 0.54 9.31
CA THR A 85 -26.72 -0.60 9.90
C THR A 85 -25.78 -1.58 10.59
N GLY A 86 -24.55 -1.68 10.09
CA GLY A 86 -23.54 -2.59 10.61
C GLY A 86 -23.83 -4.07 10.31
N PHE A 87 -22.89 -4.92 10.71
CA PHE A 87 -22.97 -6.37 10.66
C PHE A 87 -22.68 -6.92 12.07
N MET A 88 -23.66 -6.83 12.97
CA MET A 88 -23.48 -7.19 14.39
C MET A 88 -22.94 -8.62 14.57
N ASN A 89 -23.43 -9.56 13.77
CA ASN A 89 -22.98 -10.96 13.80
C ASN A 89 -21.52 -11.14 13.33
N ALA A 90 -20.99 -10.18 12.58
CA ALA A 90 -19.61 -10.14 12.11
C ALA A 90 -18.72 -9.16 12.91
N GLY A 91 -19.25 -8.58 14.00
CA GLY A 91 -18.51 -7.68 14.89
C GLY A 91 -18.44 -6.21 14.46
N MET A 92 -19.15 -5.80 13.38
CA MET A 92 -19.24 -4.40 12.98
C MET A 92 -20.55 -3.78 13.50
N PRO A 93 -20.54 -2.86 14.47
CA PRO A 93 -21.75 -2.18 14.90
C PRO A 93 -22.25 -1.19 13.84
N GLY A 94 -23.52 -0.79 13.93
CA GLY A 94 -24.08 0.26 13.08
C GLY A 94 -23.72 1.65 13.60
N PHE A 95 -23.26 2.53 12.72
CA PHE A 95 -22.80 3.88 13.05
C PHE A 95 -23.77 5.00 12.62
N GLY A 96 -24.99 4.64 12.21
CA GLY A 96 -25.98 5.62 11.73
C GLY A 96 -26.46 6.62 12.79
N ALA A 97 -26.34 6.28 14.08
CA ALA A 97 -26.62 7.21 15.18
C ALA A 97 -25.40 8.06 15.61
N VAL A 98 -24.21 7.69 15.13
CA VAL A 98 -22.93 8.34 15.49
C VAL A 98 -22.57 9.41 14.47
N PHE A 99 -22.80 9.14 13.18
CA PHE A 99 -22.47 10.06 12.09
C PHE A 99 -23.72 10.62 11.42
N THR A 100 -23.67 11.90 11.10
CA THR A 100 -24.65 12.56 10.22
C THR A 100 -24.50 12.10 8.76
N GLU A 101 -25.54 12.30 7.93
CA GLU A 101 -25.47 11.95 6.50
C GLU A 101 -24.26 12.56 5.77
N PRO A 102 -23.93 13.87 5.93
CA PRO A 102 -22.75 14.43 5.28
C PRO A 102 -21.44 13.81 5.79
N GLN A 103 -21.35 13.47 7.08
CA GLN A 103 -20.17 12.78 7.62
C GLN A 103 -20.01 11.39 7.03
N LEU A 104 -21.09 10.63 6.89
CA LEU A 104 -21.08 9.32 6.24
C LEU A 104 -20.67 9.44 4.76
N GLN A 105 -21.18 10.43 4.04
CA GLN A 105 -20.76 10.70 2.67
C GLN A 105 -19.26 11.02 2.58
N SER A 106 -18.71 11.82 3.51
CA SER A 106 -17.28 12.12 3.56
C SER A 106 -16.45 10.86 3.86
N ILE A 107 -16.87 10.01 4.80
CA ILE A 107 -16.20 8.73 5.11
C ILE A 107 -16.20 7.82 3.87
N VAL A 108 -17.35 7.67 3.20
CA VAL A 108 -17.45 6.80 2.02
C VAL A 108 -16.66 7.36 0.84
N ALA A 109 -16.69 8.68 0.61
CA ALA A 109 -15.86 9.32 -0.41
C ALA A 109 -14.36 9.09 -0.15
N TYR A 110 -13.92 9.17 1.11
CA TYR A 110 -12.55 8.86 1.50
C TYR A 110 -12.19 7.39 1.21
N ILE A 111 -13.02 6.43 1.62
CA ILE A 111 -12.80 5.01 1.35
C ILE A 111 -12.69 4.75 -0.16
N LEU A 112 -13.62 5.29 -0.95
CA LEU A 112 -13.64 5.12 -2.41
C LEU A 112 -12.44 5.78 -3.11
N SER A 113 -11.90 6.88 -2.55
CA SER A 113 -10.68 7.52 -3.05
C SER A 113 -9.42 6.66 -2.94
N LYS A 114 -9.45 5.63 -2.08
CA LYS A 114 -8.33 4.73 -1.81
C LYS A 114 -8.45 3.39 -2.53
N ARG A 115 -9.55 3.15 -3.24
CA ARG A 115 -9.83 1.87 -3.89
C ARG A 115 -8.76 1.51 -4.92
N GLU A 116 -8.44 0.21 -4.98
CA GLU A 116 -7.46 -0.38 -5.87
C GLU A 116 -8.02 -1.68 -6.47
N GLY A 117 -7.70 -1.93 -7.74
CA GLY A 117 -8.14 -3.12 -8.46
C GLY A 117 -9.47 -2.96 -9.18
N TRP A 118 -10.10 -4.08 -9.53
CA TRP A 118 -11.30 -4.09 -10.35
C TRP A 118 -12.56 -3.65 -9.59
N SER A 119 -13.49 -3.08 -10.35
CA SER A 119 -14.91 -3.00 -10.01
C SER A 119 -15.72 -3.47 -11.21
N ASP A 120 -16.85 -4.12 -10.92
CA ASP A 120 -17.81 -4.55 -11.95
C ASP A 120 -17.16 -5.44 -13.03
N LEU A 121 -16.19 -6.26 -12.61
CA LEU A 121 -15.42 -7.14 -13.48
C LEU A 121 -16.31 -8.18 -14.14
N THR A 122 -16.30 -8.18 -15.47
CA THR A 122 -16.94 -9.17 -16.32
C THR A 122 -15.90 -9.96 -17.11
N TYR A 123 -16.31 -11.11 -17.63
CA TYR A 123 -15.51 -11.87 -18.58
C TYR A 123 -16.34 -12.39 -19.74
N LYS A 124 -15.66 -12.61 -20.87
CA LYS A 124 -16.13 -13.35 -22.03
C LYS A 124 -15.13 -14.44 -22.38
N LEU A 125 -15.61 -15.66 -22.58
CA LEU A 125 -14.80 -16.82 -22.91
C LEU A 125 -15.22 -17.37 -24.28
N TYR A 126 -14.25 -17.48 -25.17
CA TYR A 126 -14.41 -17.95 -26.53
C TYR A 126 -13.64 -19.27 -26.72
N GLN A 127 -14.28 -20.25 -27.35
CA GLN A 127 -13.63 -21.50 -27.76
C GLN A 127 -13.00 -21.28 -29.15
N LEU A 128 -11.70 -21.53 -29.27
CA LEU A 128 -11.00 -21.48 -30.55
C LEU A 128 -10.97 -22.87 -31.18
N ASP A 129 -10.84 -22.90 -32.50
CA ASP A 129 -10.79 -24.14 -33.27
C ASP A 129 -9.49 -24.90 -33.02
N ASP A 130 -8.37 -24.17 -32.96
CA ASP A 130 -7.04 -24.70 -32.67
C ASP A 130 -6.10 -23.62 -32.09
N GLU A 131 -4.82 -23.94 -31.96
CA GLU A 131 -3.78 -23.05 -31.42
C GLU A 131 -3.40 -21.86 -32.31
N ASN A 132 -3.70 -21.92 -33.60
CA ASN A 132 -3.36 -20.92 -34.62
C ASN A 132 -4.54 -20.04 -35.00
N ASP A 133 -5.76 -20.45 -34.66
CA ASP A 133 -6.98 -19.67 -34.83
C ASP A 133 -6.86 -18.30 -34.14
N LYS A 134 -7.04 -17.24 -34.92
CA LYS A 134 -6.96 -15.83 -34.49
C LYS A 134 -8.31 -15.15 -34.42
N ASP A 135 -9.34 -15.77 -34.98
CA ASP A 135 -10.63 -15.12 -35.20
C ASP A 135 -11.48 -15.22 -33.94
N ILE A 136 -11.76 -14.06 -33.34
CA ILE A 136 -12.60 -13.94 -32.14
C ILE A 136 -13.95 -13.41 -32.59
N THR A 137 -14.91 -14.31 -32.75
CA THR A 137 -16.25 -14.02 -33.26
C THR A 137 -17.34 -14.41 -32.26
N GLU A 138 -18.51 -13.80 -32.36
CA GLU A 138 -19.62 -14.02 -31.40
C GLU A 138 -20.16 -15.47 -31.43
N ASP A 139 -20.06 -16.19 -32.55
CA ASP A 139 -20.43 -17.60 -32.63
C ASP A 139 -19.50 -18.52 -31.83
N LYS A 140 -18.27 -18.07 -31.54
CA LYS A 140 -17.29 -18.77 -30.69
C LYS A 140 -17.45 -18.47 -29.21
N LEU A 141 -18.34 -17.54 -28.83
CA LEU A 141 -18.60 -17.17 -27.44
C LEU A 141 -19.34 -18.31 -26.72
N ILE A 142 -18.67 -18.92 -25.74
CA ILE A 142 -19.23 -20.06 -25.00
C ILE A 142 -19.70 -19.69 -23.59
N LYS A 143 -19.17 -18.61 -23.00
CA LYS A 143 -19.53 -18.20 -21.64
C LYS A 143 -19.27 -16.72 -21.39
N THR A 144 -20.17 -16.09 -20.64
CA THR A 144 -19.98 -14.76 -20.07
C THR A 144 -20.40 -14.74 -18.61
N GLY A 145 -19.95 -13.74 -17.86
CA GLY A 145 -20.43 -13.51 -16.51
C GLY A 145 -19.66 -12.43 -15.77
N SER A 146 -19.99 -12.27 -14.49
CA SER A 146 -19.28 -11.39 -13.56
C SER A 146 -18.52 -12.22 -12.54
N LEU A 147 -17.39 -11.70 -12.06
CA LEU A 147 -16.58 -12.37 -11.05
C LEU A 147 -16.84 -11.76 -9.66
N PRO A 148 -17.34 -12.55 -8.68
CA PRO A 148 -17.78 -12.02 -7.38
C PRO A 148 -16.66 -11.35 -6.58
N LYS A 149 -15.41 -11.77 -6.78
CA LYS A 149 -14.24 -11.30 -6.03
C LYS A 149 -13.50 -10.14 -6.69
N GLY A 150 -13.96 -9.66 -7.84
CA GLY A 150 -13.30 -8.57 -8.56
C GLY A 150 -11.85 -8.90 -8.96
N LEU A 151 -11.54 -10.16 -9.29
CA LEU A 151 -10.20 -10.57 -9.71
C LEU A 151 -10.30 -11.41 -10.97
N ALA A 152 -9.40 -11.18 -11.93
CA ALA A 152 -9.31 -11.98 -13.13
C ALA A 152 -8.83 -13.40 -12.78
N ASP A 153 -9.57 -14.41 -13.22
CA ASP A 153 -9.25 -15.80 -12.92
C ASP A 153 -9.04 -16.60 -14.21
N TYR A 154 -7.77 -16.77 -14.56
CA TYR A 154 -7.33 -17.49 -15.74
C TYR A 154 -7.40 -19.02 -15.58
N SER A 155 -7.78 -19.53 -14.40
CA SER A 155 -7.96 -20.97 -14.15
C SER A 155 -9.38 -21.47 -14.40
N ILE A 156 -10.35 -20.56 -14.57
CA ILE A 156 -11.76 -20.91 -14.85
C ILE A 156 -11.91 -21.81 -16.08
N PRO A 157 -11.21 -21.57 -17.20
CA PRO A 157 -11.43 -22.37 -18.40
C PRO A 157 -10.82 -23.77 -18.27
N GLU A 158 -11.67 -24.80 -18.24
CA GLU A 158 -11.28 -26.21 -18.27
C GLU A 158 -11.00 -26.74 -19.69
N ILE A 159 -11.01 -25.85 -20.69
CA ILE A 159 -10.86 -26.15 -22.12
C ILE A 159 -9.46 -25.81 -22.65
N GLN A 160 -9.06 -26.42 -23.76
CA GLN A 160 -7.86 -26.05 -24.53
C GLN A 160 -8.23 -24.99 -25.59
N HIS A 161 -7.23 -24.26 -26.09
CA HIS A 161 -7.38 -23.30 -27.19
C HIS A 161 -8.55 -22.35 -26.98
N TYR A 162 -8.39 -21.43 -26.03
CA TYR A 162 -9.43 -20.45 -25.73
C TYR A 162 -8.87 -19.04 -25.78
N PHE A 163 -9.80 -18.12 -25.94
CA PHE A 163 -9.57 -16.69 -25.78
C PHE A 163 -10.49 -16.18 -24.67
N ILE A 164 -9.93 -15.48 -23.70
CA ILE A 164 -10.70 -14.89 -22.60
C ILE A 164 -10.44 -13.39 -22.54
N GLU A 165 -11.51 -12.64 -22.36
CA GLU A 165 -11.48 -11.21 -22.12
C GLU A 165 -11.98 -10.94 -20.71
N PHE A 166 -11.28 -10.07 -20.00
CA PHE A 166 -11.69 -9.51 -18.73
C PHE A 166 -11.88 -8.00 -18.91
N GLU A 167 -13.02 -7.48 -18.50
CA GLU A 167 -13.37 -6.07 -18.72
C GLU A 167 -14.14 -5.49 -17.53
N GLY A 168 -13.79 -4.26 -17.15
CA GLY A 168 -14.47 -3.54 -16.09
C GLY A 168 -13.75 -2.24 -15.69
N ASP A 169 -14.37 -1.53 -14.75
CA ASP A 169 -13.74 -0.40 -14.09
C ASP A 169 -12.52 -0.88 -13.30
N PHE A 170 -11.46 -0.07 -13.29
CA PHE A 170 -10.24 -0.36 -12.55
C PHE A 170 -9.74 0.89 -11.84
N TYR A 171 -9.35 0.73 -10.59
CA TYR A 171 -8.84 1.81 -9.77
C TYR A 171 -7.35 1.58 -9.52
N ALA A 172 -6.52 2.52 -9.97
CA ALA A 172 -5.10 2.56 -9.64
C ALA A 172 -4.84 3.64 -8.57
N PRO A 173 -3.75 3.50 -7.79
CA PRO A 173 -3.36 4.51 -6.82
C PRO A 173 -3.30 5.92 -7.42
N THR A 174 -3.75 6.90 -6.66
CA THR A 174 -3.79 8.31 -7.10
C THR A 174 -2.51 9.07 -6.75
N ASP A 175 -1.75 8.58 -5.77
CA ASP A 175 -0.55 9.18 -5.21
C ASP A 175 0.75 8.63 -5.82
N ILE A 176 0.73 7.38 -6.32
CA ILE A 176 1.91 6.71 -6.89
C ILE A 176 1.67 6.22 -8.32
N ASP A 177 2.68 6.41 -9.17
CA ASP A 177 2.68 5.83 -10.52
C ASP A 177 2.77 4.31 -10.44
N SER A 178 1.86 3.65 -11.14
CA SER A 178 1.75 2.19 -11.11
C SER A 178 1.64 1.59 -12.52
N GLN A 179 1.94 0.31 -12.58
CA GLN A 179 1.83 -0.52 -13.78
C GLN A 179 1.36 -1.91 -13.39
N ILE A 180 0.78 -2.63 -14.35
CA ILE A 180 0.51 -4.06 -14.20
C ILE A 180 1.72 -4.82 -14.69
N TRP A 181 2.20 -5.76 -13.88
CA TRP A 181 3.27 -6.69 -14.19
C TRP A 181 2.70 -8.11 -14.30
N LEU A 182 3.04 -8.79 -15.40
CA LEU A 182 2.74 -10.21 -15.59
C LEU A 182 4.01 -11.03 -15.35
N GLU A 183 3.95 -11.91 -14.35
CA GLU A 183 5.04 -12.86 -14.09
C GLU A 183 5.00 -13.97 -15.15
N TRP A 184 6.17 -14.34 -15.70
CA TRP A 184 6.31 -15.38 -16.72
C TRP A 184 5.53 -15.11 -18.02
N GLY A 185 5.53 -13.86 -18.51
CA GLY A 185 4.68 -13.42 -19.62
C GLY A 185 4.98 -13.98 -21.02
N PHE A 186 6.02 -14.80 -21.19
CA PHE A 186 6.22 -15.62 -22.40
C PHE A 186 5.95 -17.08 -22.02
N PRO A 187 5.20 -17.86 -22.82
CA PRO A 187 4.76 -17.61 -24.20
C PRO A 187 3.35 -16.98 -24.30
N HIS A 188 2.88 -16.28 -23.27
CA HIS A 188 1.49 -15.81 -23.23
C HIS A 188 1.25 -14.62 -24.17
N GLU A 189 0.22 -14.75 -25.01
CA GLU A 189 -0.36 -13.64 -25.75
C GLU A 189 -1.37 -12.94 -24.85
N VAL A 190 -0.95 -11.81 -24.28
CA VAL A 190 -1.76 -10.96 -23.42
C VAL A 190 -1.69 -9.53 -23.96
N ASN A 191 -2.86 -8.93 -24.17
CA ASN A 191 -2.99 -7.54 -24.56
C ASN A 191 -3.82 -6.78 -23.52
N MET A 192 -3.54 -5.49 -23.38
CA MET A 192 -4.24 -4.64 -22.43
C MET A 192 -4.71 -3.38 -23.14
N TYR A 193 -5.91 -2.94 -22.77
CA TYR A 193 -6.54 -1.74 -23.25
C TYR A 193 -6.93 -0.88 -22.06
N VAL A 194 -6.62 0.41 -22.13
CA VAL A 194 -6.98 1.42 -21.14
C VAL A 194 -7.88 2.43 -21.82
N ASP A 195 -9.10 2.59 -21.32
CA ASP A 195 -10.12 3.51 -21.88
C ASP A 195 -10.37 3.28 -23.39
N GLY A 196 -10.36 2.02 -23.81
CA GLY A 196 -10.60 1.60 -25.19
C GLY A 196 -9.35 1.58 -26.08
N GLU A 197 -8.24 2.18 -25.66
CA GLU A 197 -7.00 2.22 -26.43
C GLU A 197 -6.05 1.11 -26.00
N GLN A 198 -5.48 0.37 -26.96
CA GLN A 198 -4.47 -0.64 -26.64
C GLN A 198 -3.20 0.05 -26.13
N VAL A 199 -2.76 -0.34 -24.93
CA VAL A 199 -1.53 0.19 -24.34
C VAL A 199 -0.32 -0.65 -24.72
N GLU A 200 0.81 0.02 -24.92
CA GLU A 200 2.06 -0.62 -25.30
C GLU A 200 2.54 -1.59 -24.21
N ARG A 201 2.96 -2.79 -24.64
CA ARG A 201 3.62 -3.78 -23.78
C ARG A 201 5.10 -3.39 -23.61
N THR A 202 5.47 -2.94 -22.42
CA THR A 202 6.86 -2.60 -22.06
C THR A 202 7.50 -3.71 -21.22
N GLY A 203 8.78 -3.53 -20.85
CA GLY A 203 9.52 -4.52 -20.06
C GLY A 203 10.15 -5.62 -20.91
N SER A 204 10.44 -6.77 -20.30
CA SER A 204 11.02 -7.91 -21.04
C SER A 204 9.94 -8.88 -21.50
N PRO A 205 10.20 -9.75 -22.50
CA PRO A 205 9.24 -10.75 -22.93
C PRO A 205 8.73 -11.65 -21.79
N TRP A 206 9.60 -11.99 -20.83
CA TRP A 206 9.29 -12.83 -19.67
C TRP A 206 8.63 -12.08 -18.51
N TYR A 207 8.78 -10.76 -18.47
CA TYR A 207 8.28 -9.89 -17.40
C TYR A 207 7.65 -8.62 -18.00
N PRO A 208 6.59 -8.75 -18.81
CA PRO A 208 5.99 -7.61 -19.45
C PRO A 208 5.20 -6.76 -18.46
N THR A 209 5.09 -5.49 -18.83
CA THR A 209 4.47 -4.44 -18.01
C THR A 209 3.57 -3.56 -18.86
N TRP A 210 2.52 -3.02 -18.24
CA TRP A 210 1.61 -2.05 -18.85
C TRP A 210 1.33 -0.92 -17.89
N ARG A 211 1.64 0.31 -18.29
CA ARG A 211 1.47 1.49 -17.43
C ARG A 211 -0.01 1.81 -17.25
N LEU A 212 -0.39 2.15 -16.02
CA LEU A 212 -1.74 2.56 -15.67
C LEU A 212 -1.85 4.09 -15.58
N LYS A 213 -3.05 4.61 -15.85
CA LYS A 213 -3.44 5.96 -15.43
C LYS A 213 -3.74 5.94 -13.93
N ARG A 214 -3.47 7.05 -13.24
CA ARG A 214 -3.81 7.22 -11.81
C ARG A 214 -5.32 7.30 -11.64
N GLY A 215 -5.84 6.70 -10.58
CA GLY A 215 -7.27 6.71 -10.28
C GLY A 215 -8.09 5.76 -11.15
N LYS A 216 -9.35 6.12 -11.38
CA LYS A 216 -10.32 5.33 -12.14
C LYS A 216 -9.97 5.34 -13.64
N GLN A 217 -9.97 4.16 -14.25
CA GLN A 217 -9.89 3.94 -15.68
C GLN A 217 -10.71 2.71 -16.06
N HIS A 218 -11.04 2.54 -17.34
CA HIS A 218 -11.67 1.32 -17.83
C HIS A 218 -10.60 0.38 -18.39
N LEU A 219 -10.51 -0.84 -17.87
CA LEU A 219 -9.54 -1.83 -18.35
C LEU A 219 -10.23 -2.96 -19.10
N ARG A 220 -9.60 -3.36 -20.20
CA ARG A 220 -9.86 -4.64 -20.87
C ARG A 220 -8.54 -5.40 -21.02
N ILE A 221 -8.49 -6.63 -20.53
CA ILE A 221 -7.34 -7.52 -20.67
C ILE A 221 -7.79 -8.74 -21.46
N THR A 222 -7.06 -9.05 -22.53
CA THR A 222 -7.30 -10.25 -23.32
C THR A 222 -6.17 -11.25 -23.16
N TYR A 223 -6.50 -12.53 -23.20
CA TYR A 223 -5.54 -13.63 -23.11
C TYR A 223 -5.92 -14.75 -24.07
N ARG A 224 -4.96 -15.17 -24.89
CA ARG A 224 -5.06 -16.37 -25.72
C ARG A 224 -4.24 -17.50 -25.12
N SER A 225 -4.85 -18.66 -24.92
CA SER A 225 -4.15 -19.79 -24.30
C SER A 225 -3.08 -20.40 -25.22
N GLY A 226 -3.29 -20.40 -26.54
CA GLY A 226 -2.41 -21.07 -27.50
C GLY A 226 -2.15 -22.52 -27.08
N THR A 227 -0.87 -22.91 -27.03
CA THR A 227 -0.39 -24.25 -26.64
C THR A 227 -0.02 -24.37 -25.15
N THR A 228 -0.32 -23.37 -24.33
CA THR A 228 0.07 -23.38 -22.90
C THR A 228 -0.61 -24.52 -22.15
N LYS A 229 0.17 -25.26 -21.35
CA LYS A 229 -0.35 -26.40 -20.57
C LYS A 229 -1.27 -25.91 -19.43
N PRO A 230 -2.28 -26.69 -18.99
CA PRO A 230 -3.23 -26.28 -17.96
C PRO A 230 -2.61 -25.61 -16.71
N GLN A 231 -1.54 -26.20 -16.18
CA GLN A 231 -0.82 -25.69 -15.00
C GLN A 231 -0.11 -24.34 -15.20
N GLN A 232 0.11 -23.93 -16.45
CA GLN A 232 0.76 -22.66 -16.82
C GLN A 232 -0.24 -21.54 -17.10
N ARG A 233 -1.55 -21.82 -17.12
CA ARG A 233 -2.59 -20.86 -17.53
C ARG A 233 -3.03 -19.92 -16.44
N ASN A 234 -2.88 -20.33 -15.17
CA ASN A 234 -3.27 -19.48 -14.07
C ASN A 234 -2.22 -18.36 -13.90
N LEU A 235 -2.41 -17.25 -14.62
CA LEU A 235 -1.46 -16.16 -14.74
C LEU A 235 -1.35 -15.35 -13.43
N VAL A 236 -0.13 -14.90 -13.12
CA VAL A 236 0.14 -13.99 -12.01
C VAL A 236 0.22 -12.57 -12.56
N MET A 237 -0.82 -11.76 -12.31
CA MET A 237 -0.85 -10.35 -12.70
C MET A 237 -1.00 -9.47 -11.46
N LEU A 238 -0.03 -8.58 -11.27
CA LEU A 238 0.12 -7.75 -10.07
C LEU A 238 0.27 -6.29 -10.46
N GLY A 239 -0.35 -5.39 -9.72
CA GLY A 239 0.02 -3.98 -9.74
C GLY A 239 1.35 -3.77 -9.03
N THR A 240 2.24 -2.97 -9.61
CA THR A 240 3.53 -2.61 -9.02
C THR A 240 3.85 -1.14 -9.22
N THR A 241 4.86 -0.66 -8.49
CA THR A 241 5.57 0.57 -8.87
C THR A 241 6.29 0.39 -10.22
N LEU A 242 6.62 1.50 -10.89
CA LEU A 242 7.30 1.47 -12.19
C LEU A 242 8.68 0.80 -12.12
N ASP A 243 9.35 0.87 -10.97
CA ASP A 243 10.64 0.22 -10.73
C ASP A 243 10.53 -1.24 -10.26
N LEU A 244 9.32 -1.81 -10.28
CA LEU A 244 8.99 -3.18 -9.87
C LEU A 244 9.31 -3.53 -8.41
N LYS A 245 9.71 -2.56 -7.57
CA LYS A 245 10.15 -2.84 -6.20
C LYS A 245 9.01 -3.11 -5.23
N VAL A 246 7.85 -2.52 -5.45
CA VAL A 246 6.70 -2.65 -4.56
C VAL A 246 5.54 -3.26 -5.32
N LYS A 247 4.98 -4.33 -4.77
CA LYS A 247 3.75 -4.97 -5.28
C LYS A 247 2.59 -4.34 -4.51
N LEU A 248 1.68 -3.70 -5.24
CA LEU A 248 0.67 -2.82 -4.70
C LEU A 248 -0.66 -3.55 -4.50
N PHE A 249 -1.17 -4.19 -5.55
CA PHE A 249 -2.50 -4.85 -5.54
C PHE A 249 -2.53 -6.05 -6.48
N ALA A 250 -3.48 -6.96 -6.25
CA ALA A 250 -3.71 -8.11 -7.12
C ALA A 250 -4.60 -7.72 -8.30
N VAL A 251 -4.24 -8.18 -9.50
CA VAL A 251 -5.09 -8.09 -10.69
C VAL A 251 -5.75 -9.45 -10.98
N SER A 252 -5.07 -10.55 -10.64
CA SER A 252 -5.57 -11.92 -10.79
C SER A 252 -5.75 -12.67 -9.47
N SER A 253 -6.60 -13.71 -9.46
CA SER A 253 -6.83 -14.56 -8.29
C SER A 253 -5.52 -15.16 -7.73
N ARG A 254 -4.62 -15.60 -8.62
CA ARG A 254 -3.31 -16.17 -8.21
C ARG A 254 -2.37 -15.14 -7.61
N ALA A 255 -2.41 -13.92 -8.13
CA ALA A 255 -1.65 -12.80 -7.59
C ALA A 255 -2.08 -12.43 -6.16
N LYS A 256 -3.39 -12.50 -5.86
CA LYS A 256 -3.90 -12.26 -4.50
C LYS A 256 -3.30 -13.22 -3.48
N ALA A 257 -3.28 -14.52 -3.77
CA ALA A 257 -2.68 -15.52 -2.89
C ALA A 257 -1.18 -15.24 -2.62
N ILE A 258 -0.46 -14.70 -3.61
CA ILE A 258 0.95 -14.32 -3.47
C ILE A 258 1.11 -13.09 -2.58
N LEU A 259 0.22 -12.09 -2.68
CA LEU A 259 0.29 -10.88 -1.85
C LEU A 259 -0.12 -11.13 -0.40
N GLU A 260 -1.21 -11.86 -0.18
CA GLU A 260 -1.69 -12.21 1.17
C GLU A 260 -0.67 -13.09 1.89
N GLY A 261 -0.08 -14.06 1.20
CA GLY A 261 1.01 -14.89 1.70
C GLY A 261 2.34 -14.15 1.90
N LYS A 262 2.39 -12.82 1.75
CA LYS A 262 3.58 -11.96 1.85
C LYS A 262 3.35 -10.70 2.70
N LYS A 263 2.34 -10.62 3.57
CA LYS A 263 2.25 -9.58 4.61
C LYS A 263 2.75 -10.13 5.93
N TYR A 264 3.98 -9.77 6.31
CA TYR A 264 4.55 -10.17 7.59
C TYR A 264 5.15 -8.96 8.27
N GLU A 265 4.37 -8.44 9.21
CA GLU A 265 4.71 -7.26 9.97
C GLU A 265 5.64 -7.65 11.11
N VAL A 266 6.74 -6.93 11.23
CA VAL A 266 7.64 -6.97 12.37
C VAL A 266 7.32 -5.74 13.20
N LYS A 267 7.04 -5.96 14.50
CA LYS A 267 6.67 -4.92 15.46
C LYS A 267 7.60 -4.99 16.66
N ALA A 268 8.02 -3.82 17.16
CA ALA A 268 8.74 -3.70 18.41
C ALA A 268 7.70 -3.41 19.50
N GLU A 269 7.16 -4.46 20.14
CA GLU A 269 6.12 -4.31 21.15
C GLU A 269 6.71 -3.95 22.52
N SER A 270 7.48 -4.86 23.13
CA SER A 270 8.10 -4.66 24.44
C SER A 270 9.62 -4.56 24.38
N GLU A 271 10.24 -5.00 23.28
CA GLU A 271 11.69 -5.07 23.11
C GLU A 271 12.12 -4.42 21.80
N THR A 272 13.36 -3.92 21.77
CA THR A 272 13.98 -3.40 20.56
C THR A 272 14.15 -4.52 19.53
N VAL A 273 13.70 -4.27 18.31
CA VAL A 273 13.79 -5.22 17.21
C VAL A 273 14.80 -4.73 16.18
N ILE A 274 15.71 -5.60 15.76
CA ILE A 274 16.75 -5.29 14.78
C ILE A 274 16.52 -6.15 13.54
N GLN A 275 16.41 -5.49 12.39
CA GLN A 275 16.23 -6.16 11.11
C GLN A 275 17.36 -5.78 10.14
N ARG A 276 17.99 -6.81 9.56
CA ARG A 276 19.09 -6.68 8.58
C ARG A 276 18.61 -7.08 7.20
N LYS A 277 17.57 -6.41 6.70
CA LYS A 277 17.04 -6.61 5.36
C LYS A 277 17.08 -5.30 4.61
N ARG A 278 17.09 -5.37 3.28
CA ARG A 278 16.94 -4.18 2.43
C ARG A 278 15.61 -3.51 2.77
N ILE A 279 15.60 -2.18 2.87
CA ILE A 279 14.41 -1.38 3.16
C ILE A 279 14.13 -0.51 1.94
N HIS A 280 12.85 -0.33 1.61
CA HIS A 280 12.44 0.50 0.48
C HIS A 280 12.86 1.95 0.73
N GLU A 281 13.31 2.64 -0.32
CA GLU A 281 13.80 4.04 -0.27
C GLU A 281 15.06 4.29 0.57
N LEU A 282 15.66 3.27 1.19
CA LEU A 282 16.92 3.39 1.91
C LEU A 282 18.09 2.79 1.15
N PRO A 283 19.31 3.30 1.36
CA PRO A 283 20.51 2.74 0.74
C PRO A 283 20.74 1.28 1.20
N PRO A 284 21.44 0.46 0.39
CA PRO A 284 21.85 -0.88 0.81
C PRO A 284 22.74 -0.82 2.05
N PHE A 285 22.88 -1.95 2.75
CA PHE A 285 23.68 -2.07 3.99
C PHE A 285 23.14 -1.27 5.19
N SER A 286 21.85 -0.91 5.15
CA SER A 286 21.13 -0.30 6.26
C SER A 286 20.61 -1.37 7.22
N ILE A 287 20.87 -1.16 8.51
CA ILE A 287 20.34 -1.96 9.63
C ILE A 287 19.20 -1.15 10.24
N SER A 288 17.97 -1.67 10.13
CA SER A 288 16.81 -1.08 10.81
C SER A 288 16.74 -1.52 12.26
N VAL A 289 16.34 -0.57 13.11
CA VAL A 289 16.11 -0.74 14.53
C VAL A 289 14.75 -0.13 14.84
N GLY A 290 13.85 -0.91 15.42
CA GLY A 290 12.56 -0.45 15.93
C GLY A 290 12.54 -0.48 17.44
N LEU A 291 12.16 0.63 18.05
CA LEU A 291 12.06 0.77 19.50
C LEU A 291 10.59 0.59 19.95
N PRO A 292 10.35 0.09 21.18
CA PRO A 292 9.00 -0.05 21.75
C PRO A 292 8.14 1.22 21.75
N SER A 293 8.79 2.39 21.73
CA SER A 293 8.12 3.69 21.61
C SER A 293 7.56 4.00 20.22
N LYS A 294 7.65 3.05 19.27
CA LYS A 294 7.31 3.20 17.85
C LYS A 294 8.21 4.20 17.11
N MET A 295 9.39 4.44 17.66
CA MET A 295 10.46 5.18 17.00
C MET A 295 11.39 4.20 16.28
N ASN A 296 11.53 4.36 14.97
CA ASN A 296 12.32 3.45 14.15
C ASN A 296 13.38 4.22 13.38
N TYR A 297 14.59 3.69 13.30
CA TYR A 297 15.68 4.30 12.56
C TYR A 297 16.49 3.27 11.77
N ALA A 298 17.24 3.74 10.79
CA ALA A 298 18.13 2.91 10.00
C ALA A 298 19.57 3.42 10.06
N PHE A 299 20.50 2.57 10.52
CA PHE A 299 21.93 2.85 10.52
C PHE A 299 22.59 2.23 9.29
N ASN A 300 23.28 3.03 8.49
CA ASN A 300 23.97 2.53 7.31
C ASN A 300 25.43 2.17 7.64
N THR A 301 25.83 0.93 7.35
CA THR A 301 27.18 0.44 7.69
C THR A 301 28.27 0.88 6.71
N LYS A 302 27.93 1.54 5.59
CA LYS A 302 28.91 2.10 4.64
C LYS A 302 29.21 3.57 4.93
N SER A 303 28.18 4.37 5.21
CA SER A 303 28.33 5.80 5.56
C SER A 303 28.47 6.05 7.06
N CYS A 304 28.08 5.08 7.91
CA CYS A 304 28.01 5.22 9.36
C CYS A 304 27.13 6.39 9.83
N SER A 305 26.07 6.64 9.07
CA SER A 305 25.07 7.64 9.32
C SER A 305 23.71 7.01 9.65
N ILE A 306 22.83 7.79 10.27
CA ILE A 306 21.41 7.45 10.33
C ILE A 306 20.78 7.93 9.02
N VAL A 307 20.33 7.01 8.19
CA VAL A 307 19.82 7.28 6.83
C VAL A 307 18.30 7.31 6.74
N GLY A 308 17.61 7.12 7.86
CA GLY A 308 16.16 7.22 7.93
C GLY A 308 15.65 7.17 9.37
N LEU A 309 14.54 7.87 9.59
CA LEU A 309 13.79 7.93 10.84
C LEU A 309 12.30 7.96 10.51
N TRP A 310 11.53 7.05 11.09
CA TRP A 310 10.08 6.98 10.89
C TRP A 310 9.36 6.60 12.19
N GLN A 311 8.13 7.08 12.32
CA GLN A 311 7.28 6.86 13.48
C GLN A 311 6.13 5.91 13.14
N GLY A 312 5.90 4.90 13.97
CA GLY A 312 4.85 3.89 13.78
C GLY A 312 5.39 2.47 13.84
N GLU A 313 4.73 1.56 13.13
CA GLU A 313 5.16 0.16 13.07
C GLU A 313 6.46 0.01 12.26
N LEU A 314 7.29 -0.97 12.63
CA LEU A 314 8.67 -1.07 12.13
C LEU A 314 8.73 -1.38 10.63
N LEU A 315 8.39 -2.61 10.22
CA LEU A 315 8.55 -3.07 8.82
C LEU A 315 7.55 -4.16 8.46
N ASN A 316 7.09 -4.18 7.20
CA ASN A 316 6.58 -5.40 6.55
C ASN A 316 7.73 -6.08 5.81
N ILE A 317 8.17 -7.24 6.30
CA ILE A 317 9.25 -8.05 5.72
C ILE A 317 8.74 -9.14 4.76
N GLY A 318 7.42 -9.29 4.68
CA GLY A 318 6.75 -10.38 4.02
C GLY A 318 6.97 -10.53 2.51
N PRO A 319 7.30 -9.46 1.74
CA PRO A 319 7.70 -9.63 0.35
C PRO A 319 8.88 -10.60 0.16
N ASN A 320 9.71 -10.84 1.20
CA ASN A 320 10.98 -11.56 1.12
C ASN A 320 11.25 -12.57 2.25
N ILE A 321 10.27 -13.35 2.72
CA ILE A 321 10.60 -14.32 3.78
C ILE A 321 11.53 -15.43 3.30
N ALA A 322 11.33 -15.89 2.06
CA ALA A 322 12.12 -16.98 1.47
C ALA A 322 13.19 -16.52 0.47
N GLY A 323 13.26 -15.23 0.13
CA GLY A 323 14.13 -14.69 -0.92
C GLY A 323 15.49 -14.19 -0.43
N ARG A 324 16.51 -14.17 -1.30
CA ARG A 324 17.85 -13.60 -1.04
C ARG A 324 17.89 -12.06 -1.04
N GLY A 325 16.78 -11.39 -0.72
CA GLY A 325 16.68 -9.93 -0.65
C GLY A 325 16.43 -9.21 -1.98
N GLU A 326 15.69 -9.81 -2.90
CA GLU A 326 15.34 -9.22 -4.20
C GLU A 326 14.35 -8.05 -4.04
N ASP A 327 13.24 -8.24 -3.32
CA ASP A 327 12.32 -7.16 -2.97
C ASP A 327 12.83 -6.45 -1.69
N PRO A 328 12.57 -5.14 -1.49
CA PRO A 328 12.81 -4.49 -0.20
C PRO A 328 11.71 -4.78 0.83
N SER A 329 12.03 -4.66 2.12
CA SER A 329 11.04 -4.56 3.21
C SER A 329 10.42 -3.16 3.21
N LEU A 330 9.13 -3.07 3.53
CA LEU A 330 8.39 -1.82 3.48
C LEU A 330 8.28 -1.21 4.88
N PRO A 331 8.68 0.06 5.11
CA PRO A 331 8.34 0.79 6.32
C PRO A 331 6.81 0.87 6.49
N LEU A 332 6.32 0.63 7.71
CA LEU A 332 4.89 0.68 8.04
C LEU A 332 4.49 1.95 8.80
N GLY A 333 5.42 2.90 8.95
CA GLY A 333 5.20 4.16 9.65
C GLY A 333 5.48 5.38 8.78
N GLU A 334 5.23 6.54 9.36
CA GLU A 334 5.39 7.84 8.70
C GLU A 334 6.85 8.29 8.74
N TRP A 335 7.40 8.61 7.57
CA TRP A 335 8.76 9.15 7.48
C TRP A 335 8.86 10.53 8.13
N VAL A 336 9.79 10.65 9.08
CA VAL A 336 10.29 11.94 9.59
C VAL A 336 11.34 12.48 8.61
N PHE A 337 12.32 11.64 8.26
CA PHE A 337 13.24 11.85 7.15
C PHE A 337 13.74 10.51 6.59
N LYS A 338 14.24 10.54 5.36
CA LYS A 338 14.88 9.41 4.69
C LYS A 338 15.97 9.90 3.75
N TYR A 339 16.87 8.99 3.37
CA TYR A 339 17.92 9.24 2.38
C TYR A 339 17.36 9.97 1.13
N PRO A 340 18.05 10.99 0.57
CA PRO A 340 19.44 11.38 0.84
C PRO A 340 19.66 12.21 2.12
N LEU A 341 18.61 12.49 2.90
CA LEU A 341 18.77 13.14 4.19
C LEU A 341 19.31 12.15 5.23
N GLU A 342 20.31 12.58 5.99
CA GLU A 342 20.96 11.74 6.99
C GLU A 342 21.48 12.53 8.19
N VAL A 343 21.59 11.86 9.35
CA VAL A 343 22.38 12.32 10.49
C VAL A 343 23.77 11.71 10.35
N ALA A 344 24.75 12.53 9.97
CA ALA A 344 26.08 12.08 9.61
C ALA A 344 27.18 13.02 10.12
N GLN A 345 28.40 12.50 10.28
CA GLN A 345 29.57 13.35 10.40
C GLN A 345 29.88 13.93 9.01
N ALA A 346 29.95 15.25 8.89
CA ALA A 346 30.28 15.95 7.66
C ALA A 346 31.81 15.89 7.44
N THR A 347 32.26 14.80 6.83
CA THR A 347 33.68 14.52 6.53
C THR A 347 33.82 13.88 5.16
N GLU A 348 34.99 14.04 4.53
CA GLU A 348 35.35 13.35 3.29
C GLU A 348 35.95 11.96 3.54
N SER A 349 36.30 11.66 4.80
CA SER A 349 36.87 10.38 5.18
C SER A 349 35.86 9.24 5.06
N SER A 350 36.34 8.10 4.56
CA SER A 350 35.52 6.90 4.49
C SER A 350 35.25 6.33 5.89
N CYS A 351 34.03 5.81 6.11
CA CYS A 351 33.74 5.09 7.33
C CYS A 351 34.19 3.63 7.26
N LYS A 352 34.76 3.14 8.38
CA LYS A 352 34.99 1.72 8.64
C LYS A 352 34.09 1.23 9.77
N TYR A 353 33.02 0.53 9.40
CA TYR A 353 32.15 -0.13 10.38
C TYR A 353 32.86 -1.30 11.10
N LEU A 354 32.76 -1.34 12.42
CA LEU A 354 33.44 -2.33 13.27
C LEU A 354 32.48 -3.40 13.83
N GLY A 355 31.16 -3.20 13.73
CA GLY A 355 30.14 -4.10 14.26
C GLY A 355 29.20 -3.41 15.25
N TYR A 356 28.26 -4.15 15.83
CA TYR A 356 27.47 -3.69 16.97
C TYR A 356 27.39 -4.77 18.04
N GLN A 357 27.18 -4.34 19.28
CA GLN A 357 26.86 -5.21 20.42
C GLN A 357 25.48 -4.81 20.96
N LEU A 358 24.76 -5.79 21.53
CA LEU A 358 23.51 -5.52 22.21
C LEU A 358 23.79 -5.20 23.67
N VAL A 359 23.26 -4.08 24.15
CA VAL A 359 23.25 -3.71 25.56
C VAL A 359 21.80 -3.48 25.92
N ASN A 360 21.24 -4.30 26.82
CA ASN A 360 19.82 -4.28 27.17
C ASN A 360 18.88 -4.35 25.94
N GLY A 361 19.27 -5.10 24.92
CA GLY A 361 18.52 -5.24 23.65
C GLY A 361 18.78 -4.13 22.63
N GLU A 362 19.41 -3.02 23.01
CA GLU A 362 19.71 -1.91 22.11
C GLU A 362 21.04 -2.10 21.37
N PRO A 363 21.11 -1.82 20.05
CA PRO A 363 22.35 -1.95 19.31
C PRO A 363 23.27 -0.75 19.50
N HIS A 364 24.45 -1.01 20.05
CA HIS A 364 25.55 -0.07 20.11
C HIS A 364 26.49 -0.28 18.91
N PHE A 365 26.29 0.51 17.86
CA PHE A 365 27.09 0.49 16.64
C PHE A 365 28.46 1.09 16.90
N SER A 366 29.52 0.36 16.55
CA SER A 366 30.90 0.82 16.64
C SER A 366 31.47 1.00 15.24
N TYR A 367 32.13 2.12 15.00
CA TYR A 367 32.71 2.45 13.70
C TYR A 367 33.90 3.39 13.85
N GLN A 368 34.70 3.52 12.79
CA GLN A 368 35.88 4.40 12.75
C GLN A 368 35.76 5.39 11.60
N VAL A 369 35.98 6.67 11.89
CA VAL A 369 36.00 7.80 10.95
C VAL A 369 37.15 8.72 11.37
N ASP A 370 37.92 9.24 10.41
CA ASP A 370 39.07 10.13 10.69
C ASP A 370 40.05 9.55 11.72
N GLY A 371 40.29 8.24 11.63
CA GLY A 371 41.16 7.50 12.54
C GLY A 371 40.59 7.28 13.95
N ARG A 372 39.42 7.84 14.27
CA ARG A 372 38.81 7.80 15.61
C ARG A 372 37.67 6.80 15.68
N VAL A 373 37.60 6.08 16.79
CA VAL A 373 36.51 5.15 17.07
C VAL A 373 35.34 5.90 17.69
N TYR A 374 34.15 5.61 17.19
CA TYR A 374 32.88 6.08 17.70
C TYR A 374 31.99 4.91 18.07
N ARG A 375 31.20 5.11 19.12
CA ARG A 375 30.09 4.23 19.47
C ARG A 375 28.79 5.01 19.46
N MET A 376 27.82 4.55 18.69
CA MET A 376 26.52 5.18 18.55
C MET A 376 25.40 4.21 18.94
N PHE A 377 24.45 4.70 19.71
CA PHE A 377 23.21 4.00 20.04
C PHE A 377 22.09 5.02 20.10
N ALA A 378 20.84 4.56 20.06
CA ALA A 378 19.70 5.44 20.13
C ALA A 378 18.72 4.98 21.20
N GLU A 379 18.24 5.94 21.97
CA GLU A 379 17.23 5.72 23.01
C GLU A 379 16.06 6.65 22.74
N SER A 380 14.85 6.17 22.91
CA SER A 380 13.66 7.01 22.78
C SER A 380 13.28 7.55 24.14
N SER A 381 13.20 8.88 24.25
CA SER A 381 12.78 9.55 25.49
C SER A 381 11.25 9.70 25.59
N SER A 382 10.55 9.63 24.46
CA SER A 382 9.08 9.61 24.36
C SER A 382 8.67 9.12 22.97
N ASN A 383 7.38 8.92 22.73
CA ASN A 383 6.87 8.58 21.39
C ASN A 383 7.22 9.61 20.30
N ASN A 384 7.53 10.86 20.65
CA ASN A 384 7.87 11.93 19.69
C ASN A 384 9.33 12.42 19.81
N SER A 385 10.20 11.68 20.51
CA SER A 385 11.60 12.07 20.66
C SER A 385 12.55 10.88 20.71
N ILE A 386 13.68 11.02 20.01
CA ILE A 386 14.77 10.05 19.99
C ILE A 386 16.12 10.75 20.17
N ASN A 387 16.96 10.16 21.01
CA ASN A 387 18.31 10.61 21.29
C ASN A 387 19.30 9.69 20.60
N PHE A 388 20.10 10.22 19.67
CA PHE A 388 21.27 9.53 19.14
C PHE A 388 22.48 9.89 19.99
N ASN A 389 22.94 8.92 20.76
CA ASN A 389 24.07 9.06 21.67
C ASN A 389 25.35 8.64 20.95
N LEU A 390 26.22 9.60 20.66
CA LEU A 390 27.52 9.37 20.03
C LEU A 390 28.63 9.52 21.08
N ARG A 391 29.46 8.48 21.27
CA ARG A 391 30.58 8.47 22.21
C ARG A 391 31.91 8.31 21.48
N SER A 392 32.94 8.99 21.97
CA SER A 392 34.34 8.86 21.52
C SER A 392 35.30 9.16 22.67
N GLU A 393 36.51 8.60 22.62
CA GLU A 393 37.47 8.62 23.76
C GLU A 393 38.28 9.93 23.88
N SER A 394 38.32 10.75 22.83
CA SER A 394 39.16 11.96 22.79
C SER A 394 38.34 13.21 22.52
N LYS A 395 38.69 14.33 23.17
CA LYS A 395 38.11 15.63 22.86
C LYS A 395 38.59 16.09 21.48
N HIS A 396 37.67 16.41 20.58
CA HIS A 396 37.96 16.94 19.25
C HIS A 396 36.78 17.73 18.69
N GLN A 397 37.02 18.56 17.69
CA GLN A 397 35.95 19.17 16.91
C GLN A 397 35.45 18.17 15.87
N LEU A 398 34.13 18.12 15.68
CA LEU A 398 33.52 17.42 14.57
C LEU A 398 32.36 18.27 14.03
N THR A 399 32.08 18.12 12.74
CA THR A 399 30.93 18.78 12.12
C THR A 399 29.86 17.72 11.88
N MET A 400 28.66 17.94 12.41
CA MET A 400 27.50 17.09 12.11
C MET A 400 26.70 17.71 10.97
N SER A 401 26.15 16.87 10.10
CA SER A 401 25.10 17.21 9.15
C SER A 401 23.78 16.62 9.65
N LEU A 402 22.74 17.45 9.80
CA LEU A 402 21.44 17.07 10.34
C LEU A 402 20.30 17.40 9.35
N PRO A 403 19.32 16.51 9.11
CA PRO A 403 18.20 16.76 8.21
C PRO A 403 17.31 17.93 8.68
N MET A 404 17.21 19.02 7.92
CA MET A 404 16.29 20.12 8.26
C MET A 404 14.92 19.89 7.60
N SER A 405 13.85 19.82 8.39
CA SER A 405 12.47 19.75 7.87
C SER A 405 11.46 20.30 8.88
N GLU A 406 10.22 20.53 8.45
CA GLU A 406 9.13 20.93 9.36
C GLU A 406 8.73 19.82 10.33
N LYS A 407 9.02 18.55 10.00
CA LYS A 407 8.66 17.40 10.84
C LYS A 407 9.61 17.17 12.02
N VAL A 408 10.80 17.78 12.03
CA VAL A 408 11.81 17.52 13.06
C VAL A 408 12.60 18.77 13.41
N SER A 409 12.78 18.97 14.71
CA SER A 409 13.71 19.95 15.27
C SER A 409 14.84 19.25 15.99
N TRP A 410 16.05 19.80 15.88
CA TRP A 410 17.25 19.18 16.39
C TRP A 410 17.83 19.96 17.56
N THR A 411 18.33 19.23 18.55
CA THR A 411 19.24 19.79 19.54
C THR A 411 20.50 18.93 19.65
N ILE A 412 21.64 19.57 19.91
CA ILE A 412 22.87 18.89 20.29
C ILE A 412 23.26 19.35 21.68
N ASN A 413 23.35 18.41 22.63
CA ASN A 413 23.60 18.71 24.05
C ASN A 413 22.66 19.82 24.56
N ASN A 414 21.38 19.73 24.25
CA ASN A 414 20.30 20.69 24.59
C ASN A 414 20.41 22.07 23.92
N LYS A 415 21.33 22.28 22.97
CA LYS A 415 21.38 23.50 22.16
C LYS A 415 20.64 23.29 20.85
N LYS A 416 19.66 24.15 20.57
CA LYS A 416 18.88 24.11 19.33
C LYS A 416 19.78 24.31 18.12
N ILE A 417 19.59 23.47 17.11
CA ILE A 417 20.27 23.54 15.82
C ILE A 417 19.30 24.02 14.76
N THR A 418 19.70 25.03 14.00
CA THR A 418 18.92 25.63 12.90
C THR A 418 19.64 25.56 11.56
N GLU A 419 20.88 25.07 11.54
CA GLU A 419 21.71 24.97 10.36
C GLU A 419 21.92 23.51 9.97
N LEU A 420 21.95 23.22 8.66
CA LEU A 420 22.20 21.88 8.13
C LEU A 420 23.50 21.26 8.65
N LYS A 421 24.57 22.06 8.71
CA LYS A 421 25.88 21.66 9.24
C LYS A 421 26.17 22.43 10.52
N THR A 422 26.63 21.74 11.56
CA THR A 422 27.02 22.39 12.82
C THR A 422 28.30 21.78 13.35
N SER A 423 29.31 22.62 13.60
CA SER A 423 30.53 22.22 14.30
C SER A 423 30.29 22.16 15.80
N VAL A 424 30.62 21.03 16.40
CA VAL A 424 30.45 20.74 17.81
C VAL A 424 31.73 20.16 18.39
N THR A 425 32.04 20.57 19.62
CA THR A 425 33.15 19.99 20.36
C THR A 425 32.70 18.70 21.03
N MET A 426 33.15 17.56 20.49
CA MET A 426 33.04 16.28 21.18
C MET A 426 33.95 16.30 22.40
N THR A 427 33.43 15.93 23.55
CA THR A 427 34.22 15.64 24.76
C THR A 427 34.33 14.13 24.90
N ASN A 428 33.38 13.51 25.60
CA ASN A 428 33.26 12.05 25.72
C ASN A 428 31.94 11.53 25.11
N GLN A 429 30.91 12.38 25.09
CA GLN A 429 29.59 12.06 24.56
C GLN A 429 28.96 13.30 23.92
N LEU A 430 28.23 13.05 22.85
CA LEU A 430 27.36 13.99 22.16
C LEU A 430 25.96 13.38 22.10
N ILE A 431 24.97 14.12 22.56
CA ILE A 431 23.57 13.71 22.50
C ILE A 431 22.90 14.55 21.42
N ILE A 432 22.49 13.89 20.34
CA ILE A 432 21.78 14.51 19.22
C ILE A 432 20.31 14.11 19.37
N THR A 433 19.46 15.05 19.77
CA THR A 433 18.04 14.80 19.99
C THR A 433 17.24 15.25 18.77
N ALA A 434 16.44 14.34 18.23
CA ALA A 434 15.40 14.63 17.25
C ALA A 434 14.07 14.76 17.98
N GLN A 435 13.50 15.97 17.96
CA GLN A 435 12.16 16.24 18.47
C GLN A 435 11.19 16.33 17.28
N ILE A 436 10.25 15.39 17.20
CA ILE A 436 9.30 15.24 16.10
C ILE A 436 8.08 16.13 16.39
N GLN A 437 7.63 16.85 15.35
CA GLN A 437 6.51 17.79 15.42
C GLN A 437 5.18 17.12 15.11
#